data_AF-A0AAV0EKG9-F1
#
_entry.id   AF-A0AAV0EKG9-F1
#
_cell.length_a   1.000
_cell.length_b   1.000
_cell.length_c   1.000
_cell.angle_alpha   90.00
_cell.angle_beta   90.00
_cell.angle_gamma   90.00
#
_symmetry.space_group_name_H-M   'P 1'
#
loop_
_entity.id
_entity.type
_entity.pdbx_description
1 polymer ?
#
loop_
_entity_poly.entity_id
_entity_poly.type
_entity_poly.pdbx_seq_one_letter_code
_entity_poly.pdbx_strand_id
1 'polypeptide(L)'
;MKYAIFTPTTILKTCRFEPITTPHTLWKMLYAQCTRPMSQSTAIPKKQQRVRDHGFDNYMEVEKKTRKVLKFQDLILTQPNSMISVSHLDVLSRRIGFKQHEVAKFILKFPHIFEIFEHPVQRILYCR
;
A
#
# COMPACT_ATOMS: atom_id res chain seq x y z
N MET A 1 14.11 -22.30 39.39
CA MET A 1 13.17 -23.39 39.06
C MET A 1 12.14 -23.52 40.16
N LYS A 2 10.86 -23.26 39.86
CA LYS A 2 9.65 -23.98 40.32
C LYS A 2 8.42 -23.10 40.05
N TYR A 3 7.60 -23.58 39.13
CA TYR A 3 6.32 -23.02 38.70
C TYR A 3 5.25 -23.32 39.75
N ALA A 4 4.21 -22.49 39.85
CA ALA A 4 2.95 -22.88 40.44
C ALA A 4 1.80 -22.31 39.61
N ILE A 5 1.21 -23.22 38.83
CA ILE A 5 0.00 -23.08 38.03
C ILE A 5 -1.17 -23.15 39.01
N PHE A 6 -2.07 -22.18 39.01
CA PHE A 6 -3.32 -22.26 39.77
C PHE A 6 -4.48 -22.55 38.81
N THR A 7 -4.99 -23.78 38.93
CA THR A 7 -6.10 -24.36 38.20
C THR A 7 -7.46 -23.81 38.67
N PRO A 8 -8.49 -23.78 37.80
CA PRO A 8 -9.84 -23.38 38.19
C PRO A 8 -10.62 -24.59 38.75
N THR A 9 -11.23 -24.43 39.94
CA THR A 9 -12.11 -25.45 40.52
C THR A 9 -13.55 -24.98 40.48
N THR A 10 -14.35 -25.73 39.72
CA THR A 10 -15.81 -25.69 39.60
C THR A 10 -16.50 -25.91 40.95
N ILE A 11 -17.51 -25.10 41.28
CA ILE A 11 -18.61 -25.53 42.17
C ILE A 11 -19.93 -25.10 41.55
N LEU A 12 -20.69 -26.12 41.15
CA LEU A 12 -22.09 -26.06 40.76
C LEU A 12 -22.96 -25.78 41.99
N LYS A 13 -23.94 -24.89 41.86
CA LYS A 13 -25.21 -25.01 42.59
C LYS A 13 -26.35 -24.38 41.79
N THR A 14 -27.21 -25.28 41.33
CA THR A 14 -28.52 -25.06 40.75
C THR A 14 -29.45 -24.34 41.70
N CYS A 15 -30.16 -23.30 41.23
CA CYS A 15 -31.50 -22.94 41.68
C CYS A 15 -32.24 -22.29 40.50
N ARG A 16 -33.25 -22.98 39.95
CA ARG A 16 -34.28 -22.35 39.12
C ARG A 16 -35.24 -21.61 40.03
N PHE A 17 -35.51 -20.35 39.75
CA PHE A 17 -36.74 -19.69 40.20
C PHE A 17 -37.00 -18.47 39.29
N GLU A 18 -38.00 -18.60 38.41
CA GLU A 18 -38.74 -17.47 37.81
C GLU A 18 -39.91 -17.19 38.78
N PRO A 19 -40.31 -15.94 39.06
CA PRO A 19 -41.19 -15.24 38.12
C PRO A 19 -41.13 -13.69 38.06
N ILE A 20 -41.37 -13.16 36.85
CA ILE A 20 -42.31 -12.09 36.45
C ILE A 20 -42.34 -10.79 37.30
N THR A 21 -41.93 -9.65 36.70
CA THR A 21 -42.76 -8.46 36.35
C THR A 21 -41.88 -7.19 36.21
N THR A 22 -41.90 -6.55 35.04
CA THR A 22 -41.25 -5.27 34.68
C THR A 22 -41.74 -4.10 35.53
N PRO A 23 -40.94 -3.04 35.80
CA PRO A 23 -40.95 -1.88 34.89
C PRO A 23 -39.67 -1.01 34.94
N HIS A 24 -38.94 -0.86 33.83
CA HIS A 24 -38.29 0.41 33.45
C HIS A 24 -37.60 0.25 32.09
N THR A 25 -38.48 0.34 31.10
CA THR A 25 -38.27 0.46 29.67
C THR A 25 -37.52 1.76 29.31
N LEU A 26 -36.28 1.96 29.78
CA LEU A 26 -35.55 3.22 29.52
C LEU A 26 -34.03 3.07 29.25
N TRP A 27 -33.53 1.89 28.92
CA TRP A 27 -32.15 1.73 28.40
C TRP A 27 -32.10 1.23 26.94
N LYS A 28 -33.20 0.72 26.39
CA LYS A 28 -33.25 0.21 25.01
C LYS A 28 -33.33 1.31 23.92
N MET A 29 -33.32 2.58 24.30
CA MET A 29 -33.51 3.72 23.37
C MET A 29 -32.20 4.44 22.99
N LEU A 30 -31.03 3.95 23.42
CA LEU A 30 -29.72 4.55 23.07
C LEU A 30 -28.80 3.64 22.25
N TYR A 31 -29.36 2.60 21.63
CA TYR A 31 -28.72 1.86 20.52
C TYR A 31 -29.52 2.01 19.22
N ALA A 32 -30.39 3.01 19.16
CA ALA A 32 -31.24 3.29 18.02
C ALA A 32 -30.51 4.25 17.07
N GLN A 33 -30.11 3.69 15.93
CA GLN A 33 -29.80 4.36 14.67
C GLN A 33 -28.54 5.24 14.60
N CYS A 34 -27.40 4.58 14.44
CA CYS A 34 -26.52 4.97 13.33
C CYS A 34 -26.72 3.96 12.19
N THR A 35 -27.91 3.94 11.60
CA THR A 35 -28.05 3.43 10.24
C THR A 35 -27.29 4.41 9.37
N ARG A 36 -25.97 4.19 9.21
CA ARG A 36 -25.24 4.85 8.14
C ARG A 36 -26.07 4.59 6.89
N PRO A 37 -26.59 5.61 6.18
CA PRO A 37 -27.10 5.36 4.85
C PRO A 37 -25.96 4.62 4.16
N MET A 38 -26.23 3.42 3.63
CA MET A 38 -25.26 2.78 2.75
C MET A 38 -24.91 3.87 1.75
N SER A 39 -23.68 4.38 1.82
CA SER A 39 -23.16 5.26 0.80
C SER A 39 -23.52 4.54 -0.49
N GLN A 40 -24.37 5.16 -1.31
CA GLN A 40 -24.50 4.76 -2.69
C GLN A 40 -23.08 4.92 -3.22
N SER A 41 -22.31 3.84 -3.12
CA SER A 41 -21.11 3.66 -3.92
C SER A 41 -21.62 4.01 -5.30
N THR A 42 -21.02 4.99 -5.95
CA THR A 42 -21.28 5.31 -7.35
C THR A 42 -20.88 4.06 -8.11
N ALA A 43 -21.77 3.08 -8.07
CA ALA A 43 -21.49 1.71 -8.39
C ALA A 43 -21.23 1.76 -9.87
N ILE A 44 -19.99 1.44 -10.22
CA ILE A 44 -19.49 1.36 -11.59
C ILE A 44 -20.66 0.91 -12.46
N PRO A 45 -21.13 1.76 -13.38
CA PRO A 45 -22.41 1.55 -14.05
C PRO A 45 -22.39 0.16 -14.69
N LYS A 46 -23.26 -0.72 -14.19
CA LYS A 46 -23.24 -2.17 -14.49
C LYS A 46 -23.49 -2.49 -15.97
N LYS A 47 -23.85 -1.47 -16.78
CA LYS A 47 -24.28 -1.56 -18.17
C LYS A 47 -23.41 -0.76 -19.14
N GLN A 48 -22.13 -0.52 -18.81
CA GLN A 48 -21.17 -0.01 -19.78
C GLN A 48 -20.57 -1.17 -20.58
N GLN A 49 -20.63 -1.07 -21.91
CA GLN A 49 -19.88 -1.95 -22.79
C GLN A 49 -18.40 -1.68 -22.52
N ARG A 50 -17.69 -2.64 -21.92
CA ARG A 50 -16.23 -2.57 -21.75
C ARG A 50 -15.57 -2.81 -23.10
N VAL A 51 -15.76 -1.89 -24.04
CA VAL A 51 -14.95 -1.85 -25.26
C VAL A 51 -13.59 -1.35 -24.83
N ARG A 52 -12.55 -2.12 -25.14
CA ARG A 52 -11.19 -1.79 -24.76
C ARG A 52 -10.62 -0.80 -25.77
N ASP A 53 -10.20 0.37 -25.30
CA ASP A 53 -9.63 1.41 -26.15
C ASP A 53 -8.14 1.14 -26.39
N HIS A 54 -7.80 0.56 -27.55
CA HIS A 54 -6.42 0.25 -27.90
C HIS A 54 -5.51 1.49 -27.96
N GLY A 55 -6.04 2.64 -28.41
CA GLY A 55 -5.29 3.90 -28.43
C GLY A 55 -4.95 4.38 -27.03
N PHE A 56 -5.91 4.31 -26.11
CA PHE A 56 -5.71 4.70 -24.71
C PHE A 56 -4.76 3.74 -23.99
N ASP A 57 -4.83 2.43 -24.28
CA ASP A 57 -3.90 1.45 -23.73
C ASP A 57 -2.44 1.79 -24.10
N ASN A 58 -2.16 2.04 -25.39
CA ASN A 58 -0.83 2.41 -25.87
C ASN A 58 -0.32 3.68 -25.17
N TYR A 59 -1.18 4.70 -25.06
CA TYR A 59 -0.85 5.92 -24.34
C TYR A 59 -0.54 5.64 -22.86
N MET A 60 -1.39 4.86 -22.19
CA MET A 60 -1.21 4.51 -20.78
C MET A 60 0.06 3.71 -20.52
N GLU A 61 0.58 2.93 -21.48
CA GLU A 61 1.88 2.28 -21.35
C GLU A 61 3.05 3.27 -21.35
N VAL A 62 3.00 4.29 -22.20
CA VAL A 62 4.01 5.35 -22.25
C VAL A 62 3.93 6.23 -21.00
N GLU A 63 2.73 6.57 -20.56
CA GLU A 63 2.49 7.33 -19.34
C GLU A 63 3.08 6.62 -18.11
N LYS A 64 2.85 5.31 -17.97
CA LYS A 64 3.43 4.50 -16.88
C LYS A 64 4.96 4.53 -16.86
N LYS A 65 5.59 4.50 -18.04
CA LYS A 65 7.06 4.62 -18.16
C LYS A 65 7.52 6.02 -17.76
N THR A 66 6.82 7.05 -18.21
CA THR A 66 7.13 8.46 -17.91
C THR A 66 7.00 8.75 -16.41
N ARG A 67 5.94 8.24 -15.77
CA ARG A 67 5.75 8.35 -14.32
C ARG A 67 6.88 7.70 -13.53
N LYS A 68 7.47 6.62 -14.02
CA LYS A 68 8.66 6.00 -13.41
C LYS A 68 9.88 6.91 -13.52
N VAL A 69 10.11 7.54 -14.68
CA VAL A 69 11.21 8.49 -14.90
C VAL A 69 11.11 9.69 -13.94
N LEU A 70 9.92 10.29 -13.82
CA LEU A 70 9.71 11.46 -12.95
C LEU A 70 10.06 11.16 -11.49
N LYS A 71 9.66 9.98 -10.99
CA LYS A 71 10.03 9.57 -9.64
C LYS A 71 11.55 9.40 -9.44
N PHE A 72 12.28 9.00 -10.48
CA PHE A 72 13.74 8.96 -10.43
C PHE A 72 14.35 10.34 -10.45
N GLN A 73 13.79 11.26 -11.25
CA GLN A 73 14.22 12.65 -11.26
C GLN A 73 14.11 13.27 -9.86
N ASP A 74 12.98 13.09 -9.18
CA ASP A 74 12.79 13.59 -7.80
C ASP A 74 13.86 13.03 -6.84
N LEU A 75 14.20 11.74 -6.98
CA LEU A 75 15.26 11.12 -6.18
C LEU A 75 16.64 11.72 -6.47
N ILE A 76 16.97 11.94 -7.74
CA ILE A 76 18.26 12.50 -8.15
C ILE A 76 18.40 13.94 -7.64
N LEU A 77 17.34 14.74 -7.77
CA LEU A 77 17.29 16.12 -7.28
C LEU A 77 17.37 16.23 -5.75
N THR A 78 16.93 15.20 -5.03
CA THR A 78 17.06 15.16 -3.56
C THR A 78 18.53 15.07 -3.12
N GLN A 79 19.42 14.59 -3.99
CA GLN A 79 20.84 14.45 -3.65
C GLN A 79 21.63 15.72 -3.97
N PRO A 80 22.56 16.12 -3.08
CA PRO A 80 23.28 17.39 -3.22
C PRO A 80 24.12 17.47 -4.50
N ASN A 81 24.63 16.34 -4.97
CA ASN A 81 25.49 16.28 -6.16
C ASN A 81 24.72 15.89 -7.43
N SER A 82 23.39 15.74 -7.36
CA SER A 82 22.55 15.27 -8.48
C SER A 82 23.10 14.02 -9.19
N MET A 83 23.79 13.15 -8.45
CA MET A 83 24.40 11.92 -8.96
C MET A 83 24.12 10.78 -7.99
N ILE A 84 23.77 9.62 -8.52
CA ILE A 84 23.45 8.43 -7.71
C ILE A 84 24.10 7.20 -8.32
N SER A 85 24.73 6.36 -7.49
CA SER A 85 25.23 5.06 -7.94
C SER A 85 24.07 4.12 -8.26
N VAL A 86 24.21 3.29 -9.30
CA VAL A 86 23.15 2.34 -9.70
C VAL A 86 22.75 1.42 -8.54
N SER A 87 23.71 1.03 -7.69
CA SER A 87 23.47 0.21 -6.49
C SER A 87 22.64 0.94 -5.43
N HIS A 88 22.93 2.23 -5.15
CA HIS A 88 22.13 3.02 -4.21
C HIS A 88 20.72 3.25 -4.75
N LEU A 89 20.60 3.44 -6.06
CA LEU A 89 19.32 3.63 -6.71
C LEU A 89 18.42 2.40 -6.60
N ASP A 90 18.97 1.18 -6.68
CA ASP A 90 18.21 -0.06 -6.44
C ASP A 90 17.63 -0.10 -5.01
N VAL A 91 18.39 0.35 -4.01
CA VAL A 91 17.93 0.43 -2.62
C VAL A 91 16.82 1.48 -2.45
N LEU A 92 17.01 2.68 -3.02
CA LEU A 92 16.02 3.76 -2.95
C LEU A 92 14.72 3.40 -3.68
N SER A 93 14.84 2.69 -4.81
CA SER A 93 13.70 2.31 -5.63
C SER A 93 12.70 1.38 -4.95
N ARG A 94 13.15 0.60 -3.95
CA ARG A 94 12.28 -0.25 -3.13
C ARG A 94 11.21 0.57 -2.40
N ARG A 95 11.53 1.81 -2.02
CA ARG A 95 10.58 2.74 -1.37
C ARG A 95 9.53 3.28 -2.35
N ILE A 96 9.81 3.22 -3.65
CA ILE A 96 8.99 3.79 -4.72
C ILE A 96 8.03 2.76 -5.36
N GLY A 97 8.24 1.47 -5.05
CA GLY A 97 7.43 0.37 -5.55
C GLY A 97 7.96 -0.27 -6.84
N PHE A 98 9.27 -0.15 -7.11
CA PHE A 98 9.91 -0.94 -8.17
C PHE A 98 10.15 -2.38 -7.70
N LYS A 99 10.12 -3.32 -8.65
CA LYS A 99 10.57 -4.69 -8.37
C LYS A 99 12.10 -4.70 -8.21
N GLN A 100 12.58 -5.68 -7.45
CA GLN A 100 14.01 -5.85 -7.22
C GLN A 100 14.78 -5.97 -8.55
N HIS A 101 15.86 -5.21 -8.70
CA HIS A 101 16.73 -5.17 -9.90
C HIS A 101 16.06 -4.71 -11.20
N GLU A 102 14.81 -4.22 -11.16
CA GLU A 102 14.14 -3.65 -12.35
C GLU A 102 14.77 -2.31 -12.74
N VAL A 103 15.29 -1.57 -11.76
CA VAL A 103 15.82 -0.22 -11.93
C VAL A 103 17.09 -0.18 -12.77
N ALA A 104 18.05 -1.05 -12.47
CA ALA A 104 19.26 -1.15 -13.28
C ALA A 104 18.93 -1.45 -14.75
N LYS A 105 17.99 -2.38 -15.00
CA LYS A 105 17.53 -2.69 -16.36
C LYS A 105 16.82 -1.51 -17.02
N PHE A 106 16.03 -0.76 -16.25
CA PHE A 106 15.29 0.40 -16.75
C PHE A 106 16.23 1.52 -17.20
N ILE A 107 17.22 1.86 -16.39
CA ILE A 107 18.20 2.92 -16.69
C ILE A 107 18.99 2.57 -17.95
N LEU A 108 19.48 1.33 -18.03
CA LEU A 108 20.21 0.82 -19.21
C LEU A 108 19.34 0.77 -20.47
N LYS A 109 18.01 0.68 -20.35
CA LYS A 109 17.10 0.70 -21.50
C LYS A 109 16.94 2.10 -22.09
N PHE A 110 17.15 3.15 -21.29
CA PHE A 110 16.92 4.55 -21.65
C PHE A 110 18.17 5.41 -21.40
N PRO A 111 19.29 5.15 -22.11
CA PRO A 111 20.53 5.91 -21.93
C PRO A 111 20.43 7.37 -22.40
N HIS A 112 19.37 7.74 -23.12
CA HIS A 112 19.11 9.12 -23.55
C HIS A 112 18.44 9.97 -22.46
N ILE A 113 17.78 9.33 -21.49
CA ILE A 113 17.11 10.01 -20.38
C ILE A 113 18.07 10.18 -19.21
N PHE A 114 18.91 9.17 -18.99
CA PHE A 114 19.85 9.10 -17.88
C PHE A 114 21.27 9.14 -18.41
N GLU A 115 22.08 10.06 -17.91
CA GLU A 115 23.51 10.10 -18.21
C GLU A 115 24.22 9.05 -17.33
N ILE A 116 24.63 7.95 -17.95
CA ILE A 116 25.30 6.84 -17.26
C ILE A 116 26.80 6.94 -17.51
N PHE A 117 27.57 7.02 -16.43
CA PHE A 117 29.02 7.13 -16.50
C PHE A 117 29.70 6.28 -15.43
N GLU A 118 30.96 5.92 -15.67
CA GLU A 118 31.78 5.23 -14.70
C GLU A 118 32.50 6.25 -13.81
N HIS A 119 32.44 6.08 -12.49
CA HIS A 119 33.14 6.96 -11.57
C HIS A 119 34.66 6.64 -11.56
N PRO A 120 35.56 7.64 -11.75
CA PRO A 120 36.98 7.39 -11.98
C PRO A 120 37.70 6.67 -10.84
N VAL A 121 37.25 6.86 -9.59
CA VAL A 121 37.88 6.27 -8.40
C VAL A 121 37.29 4.90 -8.08
N GLN A 122 35.97 4.79 -8.13
CA GLN A 122 35.23 3.62 -7.64
C GLN A 122 35.00 2.57 -8.73
N ARG A 123 35.08 2.95 -10.02
CA ARG A 123 34.77 2.09 -11.16
C ARG A 123 33.37 1.46 -11.09
N ILE A 124 32.43 2.21 -10.50
CA ILE A 124 31.02 1.84 -10.38
C ILE A 124 30.22 2.75 -11.32
N LEU A 125 29.11 2.22 -11.84
CA LEU A 125 28.16 2.97 -12.66
C LEU A 125 27.38 3.97 -11.80
N TYR A 126 27.44 5.23 -12.23
CA TYR A 126 26.63 6.33 -11.72
C TYR A 126 25.63 6.77 -12.79
N CYS A 127 24.53 7.35 -12.31
CA CYS A 127 23.45 7.89 -13.09
C CYS A 127 23.23 9.35 -12.67
N ARG A 128 23.01 10.22 -13.66
CA ARG A 128 22.59 11.61 -13.52
C ARG A 128 21.37 11.88 -14.38
#